data_AF-A0A817IZ56-F1
#
_entry.id   AF-A0A817IZ56-F1
#
_cell.length_a   1.000
_cell.length_b   1.000
_cell.length_c   1.000
_cell.angle_alpha   90.00
_cell.angle_beta   90.00
_cell.angle_gamma   90.00
#
_symmetry.space_group_name_H-M   'P 1'
#
loop_
_entity.id
_entity.type
_entity.pdbx_description
1 polymer ?
#
loop_
_entity_poly.entity_id
_entity_poly.type
_entity_poly.pdbx_seq_one_letter_code
_entity_poly.pdbx_strand_id
1 'polypeptide(L)'
;MNLILTTFSSISLCNEEKIDRYCHKCLNYTLERSHHCNLCQHCIPIQDHHCFFVGTCIGKHNQRYFLLMLFYLLCAHLIGYIFVCSYLWNEIGGFHFLNIFKILLFNIGYLIGFVKTKWQAFICLHHYLVYFDIIFISKLFYQIMKRSLNGQTYYEEKKMIFRNKQTFSQIFGSNKWILIFPLIRP
;
A
#
# COMPACT_ATOMS: atom_id res chain seq x y z
N MET A 1 20.92 -40.26 -20.50
CA MET A 1 20.63 -39.98 -19.07
C MET A 1 21.84 -39.25 -18.52
N ASN A 2 21.74 -37.96 -18.16
CA ASN A 2 22.76 -37.09 -17.51
C ASN A 2 22.95 -35.70 -18.16
N LEU A 3 21.88 -34.94 -18.39
CA LEU A 3 21.97 -33.50 -18.72
C LEU A 3 21.10 -32.60 -17.82
N ILE A 4 20.42 -33.15 -16.81
CA ILE A 4 19.52 -32.38 -15.91
C ILE A 4 20.17 -32.08 -14.55
N LEU A 5 21.30 -32.70 -14.21
CA LEU A 5 21.92 -32.56 -12.88
C LEU A 5 22.94 -31.41 -12.76
N THR A 6 23.29 -30.72 -13.85
CA THR A 6 24.32 -29.67 -13.84
C THR A 6 23.82 -28.25 -13.53
N THR A 7 22.50 -28.04 -13.39
CA THR A 7 21.95 -26.71 -13.02
C THR A 7 21.71 -26.53 -11.52
N PHE A 8 21.93 -27.57 -10.70
CA PHE A 8 21.72 -27.49 -9.25
C PHE A 8 22.94 -26.94 -8.48
N SER A 9 24.10 -26.81 -9.11
CA SER A 9 25.37 -26.54 -8.41
C SER A 9 25.81 -25.07 -8.37
N SER A 10 24.96 -24.10 -8.70
CA SER A 10 25.35 -22.67 -8.65
C SER A 10 24.39 -21.72 -7.93
N ILE A 11 23.39 -22.24 -7.20
CA ILE A 11 22.67 -21.42 -6.22
C ILE A 11 23.30 -21.68 -4.86
N SER A 12 24.37 -20.94 -4.58
CA SER A 12 24.79 -20.66 -3.21
C SER A 12 23.59 -20.05 -2.48
N LEU A 13 22.83 -20.89 -1.76
CA LEU A 13 21.80 -20.48 -0.81
C LEU A 13 22.48 -19.75 0.35
N CYS A 14 22.88 -18.49 0.13
CA CYS A 14 23.45 -17.62 1.16
C CYS A 14 22.41 -17.13 2.18
N ASN A 15 21.25 -17.79 2.29
CA ASN A 15 20.33 -17.71 3.41
C ASN A 15 19.44 -18.98 3.36
N GLU A 16 19.01 -19.48 4.51
CA GLU A 16 18.14 -20.67 4.67
C GLU A 16 16.72 -20.46 4.07
N GLU A 17 16.61 -20.17 2.79
CA GLU A 17 15.32 -20.01 2.12
C GLU A 17 14.75 -21.39 1.77
N LYS A 18 13.80 -21.84 2.59
CA LYS A 18 13.13 -23.14 2.44
C LYS A 18 12.33 -23.20 1.13
N ILE A 19 12.53 -24.26 0.35
CA ILE A 19 11.73 -24.56 -0.85
C ILE A 19 10.35 -25.13 -0.41
N ASP A 20 9.26 -24.64 -1.00
CA ASP A 20 7.88 -24.98 -0.58
C ASP A 20 7.19 -25.89 -1.60
N ARG A 21 7.02 -25.43 -2.85
CA ARG A 21 6.25 -26.15 -3.89
C ARG A 21 6.79 -25.90 -5.29
N TYR A 22 6.42 -26.77 -6.23
CA TYR A 22 6.71 -26.56 -7.65
C TYR A 22 5.59 -25.74 -8.31
N CYS A 23 5.95 -24.71 -9.09
CA CYS A 23 5.00 -23.95 -9.89
C CYS A 23 4.98 -24.46 -11.32
N HIS A 24 3.88 -25.10 -11.74
CA HIS A 24 3.72 -25.60 -13.11
C HIS A 24 3.69 -24.50 -14.18
N LYS A 25 3.30 -23.26 -13.83
CA LYS A 25 3.27 -22.13 -14.78
C LYS A 25 4.66 -21.57 -15.05
N CYS A 26 5.50 -21.49 -14.02
CA CYS A 26 6.88 -21.01 -14.13
C CYS A 26 7.89 -22.13 -14.40
N LEU A 27 7.46 -23.39 -14.34
CA LEU A 27 8.30 -24.59 -14.43
C LEU A 27 9.51 -24.57 -13.46
N ASN A 28 9.31 -24.02 -12.26
CA ASN A 28 10.37 -23.87 -11.26
C ASN A 28 9.86 -24.12 -9.84
N TYR A 29 10.77 -24.54 -8.96
CA TYR A 29 10.52 -24.61 -7.53
C TYR A 29 10.41 -23.21 -6.93
N THR A 30 9.44 -23.02 -6.04
CA THR A 30 9.15 -21.75 -5.39
C THR A 30 9.58 -21.77 -3.95
N LEU A 31 10.14 -20.65 -3.49
CA LEU A 31 10.49 -20.43 -2.09
C LEU A 31 9.26 -20.39 -1.21
N GLU A 32 9.46 -20.54 0.09
CA GLU A 32 8.41 -20.42 1.10
C GLU A 32 7.61 -19.12 0.93
N ARG A 33 6.27 -19.24 1.01
CA ARG A 33 5.30 -18.12 0.86
C ARG A 33 5.34 -17.44 -0.51
N SER A 34 5.95 -18.08 -1.51
CA SER A 34 5.93 -17.56 -2.87
C SER A 34 4.64 -17.96 -3.58
N HIS A 35 4.00 -17.01 -4.25
CA HIS A 35 2.76 -17.24 -4.99
C HIS A 35 2.90 -16.77 -6.45
N HIS A 36 2.36 -17.54 -7.39
CA HIS A 36 2.33 -17.15 -8.79
C HIS A 36 1.26 -16.07 -9.02
N CYS A 37 1.66 -14.93 -9.56
CA CYS A 37 0.71 -13.90 -9.99
C CYS A 37 0.34 -14.11 -11.45
N ASN A 38 -0.95 -14.28 -11.74
CA ASN A 38 -1.43 -14.36 -13.13
C ASN A 38 -1.34 -13.01 -13.89
N LEU A 39 -1.17 -11.89 -13.18
CA LEU A 39 -1.03 -10.58 -13.82
C LEU A 39 0.44 -10.30 -14.15
N CYS A 40 1.35 -10.57 -13.22
CA CYS A 40 2.80 -10.43 -13.45
C CYS A 40 3.44 -11.62 -14.20
N GLN A 41 2.73 -12.75 -14.33
CA GLN A 41 3.19 -13.98 -15.01
C GLN A 41 4.48 -14.60 -14.44
N HIS A 42 4.76 -14.36 -13.15
CA HIS A 42 5.85 -15.01 -12.44
C HIS A 42 5.52 -15.22 -10.95
N CYS A 43 6.36 -16.02 -10.28
CA CYS A 43 6.27 -16.23 -8.84
C CYS A 43 6.84 -15.03 -8.09
N ILE A 44 6.14 -14.57 -7.05
CA ILE A 44 6.53 -13.46 -6.19
C ILE A 44 6.92 -14.03 -4.83
N PRO A 45 8.17 -13.84 -4.36
CA PRO A 45 8.58 -14.29 -3.04
C PRO A 45 7.88 -13.49 -1.95
N ILE A 46 7.30 -14.20 -0.98
CA ILE A 46 6.53 -13.62 0.14
C ILE A 46 5.51 -12.63 -0.41
N GLN A 47 4.64 -13.11 -1.30
CA GLN A 47 3.66 -12.26 -1.95
C GLN A 47 2.64 -11.76 -0.92
N ASP A 48 2.42 -10.45 -0.85
CA ASP A 48 1.29 -9.89 -0.11
C ASP A 48 0.08 -9.77 -1.03
N HIS A 49 0.20 -9.01 -2.13
CA HIS A 49 -0.87 -8.84 -3.11
C HIS A 49 -0.34 -8.32 -4.46
N HIS A 50 -1.16 -8.41 -5.51
CA HIS A 50 -0.97 -7.61 -6.72
C HIS A 50 -1.66 -6.26 -6.53
N CYS A 51 -0.92 -5.17 -6.54
CA CYS A 51 -1.47 -3.84 -6.37
C CYS A 51 -1.83 -3.25 -7.74
N PHE A 52 -3.12 -3.09 -8.01
CA PHE A 52 -3.59 -2.47 -9.25
C PHE A 52 -3.17 -1.00 -9.39
N PHE A 53 -3.03 -0.28 -8.26
CA PHE A 53 -2.64 1.14 -8.26
C PHE A 53 -1.20 1.36 -8.69
N VAL A 54 -0.28 0.45 -8.31
CA VAL A 54 1.14 0.53 -8.68
C VAL A 54 1.43 -0.32 -9.93
N GLY A 55 0.48 -1.15 -10.36
CA GLY A 55 0.63 -2.03 -11.53
C GLY A 55 1.64 -3.17 -11.33
N THR A 56 1.94 -3.52 -10.08
CA THR A 56 2.94 -4.56 -9.77
C THR A 56 2.59 -5.32 -8.49
N CYS A 57 3.21 -6.48 -8.31
CA CYS A 57 3.09 -7.26 -7.08
C CYS A 57 3.93 -6.66 -5.95
N ILE A 58 3.31 -6.59 -4.78
CA ILE A 58 3.96 -6.23 -3.52
C ILE A 58 4.36 -7.53 -2.80
N GLY A 59 5.65 -7.64 -2.48
CA GLY A 59 6.22 -8.79 -1.77
C GLY A 59 7.59 -8.45 -1.18
N LYS A 60 8.43 -9.48 -0.93
CA LYS A 60 9.69 -9.36 -0.18
C LYS A 60 10.53 -8.12 -0.54
N HIS A 61 10.74 -7.90 -1.83
CA HIS A 61 11.73 -6.93 -2.32
C HIS A 61 11.23 -5.48 -2.38
N ASN A 62 9.92 -5.26 -2.36
CA ASN A 62 9.33 -3.92 -2.52
C ASN A 62 8.28 -3.55 -1.46
N GLN A 63 7.97 -4.43 -0.51
CA GLN A 63 7.05 -4.16 0.59
C GLN A 63 7.46 -2.91 1.40
N ARG A 64 8.76 -2.71 1.63
CA ARG A 64 9.27 -1.50 2.31
C ARG A 64 8.96 -0.22 1.55
N TYR A 65 9.15 -0.22 0.23
CA TYR A 65 8.92 0.94 -0.61
C TYR A 65 7.43 1.25 -0.70
N PHE A 66 6.59 0.21 -0.73
CA PHE A 66 5.15 0.36 -0.69
C PHE A 66 4.67 1.01 0.61
N LEU A 67 5.20 0.59 1.77
CA LEU A 67 4.88 1.21 3.06
C LEU A 67 5.33 2.67 3.13
N LEU A 68 6.55 2.99 2.66
CA LEU A 68 7.03 4.37 2.62
C LEU A 68 6.22 5.23 1.66
N MET A 69 5.85 4.71 0.49
CA MET A 69 4.96 5.38 -0.45
C MET A 69 3.62 5.74 0.22
N LEU A 70 2.99 4.80 0.93
CA LEU A 70 1.75 5.07 1.66
C LEU A 70 1.92 6.13 2.76
N PHE A 71 3.05 6.11 3.48
CA PHE A 71 3.36 7.13 4.49
C PHE A 71 3.48 8.52 3.88
N TYR A 72 4.30 8.69 2.83
CA TYR A 72 4.45 9.97 2.16
C TYR A 72 3.16 10.43 1.48
N LEU A 73 2.38 9.51 0.93
CA LEU A 73 1.07 9.80 0.36
C LEU A 73 0.13 10.35 1.43
N LEU A 74 0.10 9.74 2.62
CA LEU A 74 -0.68 10.24 3.76
C LEU A 74 -0.23 11.64 4.20
N CYS A 75 1.08 11.88 4.32
CA CYS A 75 1.61 13.20 4.65
C CYS A 75 1.20 14.27 3.62
N ALA A 76 1.31 13.95 2.33
CA ALA A 76 0.91 14.86 1.25
C ALA A 76 -0.59 15.19 1.31
N HIS A 77 -1.45 14.19 1.54
CA HIS A 77 -2.89 14.41 1.69
C HIS A 77 -3.22 15.25 2.93
N LEU A 78 -2.57 15.00 4.07
CA LEU A 78 -2.77 15.79 5.29
C LEU A 78 -2.37 17.26 5.08
N ILE A 79 -1.23 17.52 4.45
CA ILE A 79 -0.78 18.88 4.13
C ILE A 79 -1.78 19.55 3.18
N GLY A 80 -2.18 18.89 2.10
CA GLY A 80 -3.19 19.41 1.17
C GLY A 80 -4.53 19.70 1.85
N TYR A 81 -4.97 18.81 2.74
CA TYR A 81 -6.21 18.97 3.50
C TYR A 81 -6.17 20.16 4.45
N ILE A 82 -5.01 20.45 5.06
CA ILE A 82 -4.83 21.67 5.88
C ILE A 82 -5.08 22.92 5.03
N PHE A 83 -4.50 23.01 3.82
CA PHE A 83 -4.73 24.15 2.93
C PHE A 83 -6.20 24.28 2.52
N VAL A 84 -6.87 23.18 2.19
CA VAL A 84 -8.31 23.18 1.86
C VAL A 84 -9.14 23.65 3.06
N CYS A 85 -8.83 23.18 4.27
CA CYS A 85 -9.52 23.58 5.49
C CYS A 85 -9.31 25.07 5.79
N SER A 86 -8.09 25.59 5.63
CA SER A 86 -7.78 27.00 5.81
C SER A 86 -8.53 27.89 4.82
N TYR A 87 -8.61 27.47 3.54
CA TYR A 87 -9.40 28.17 2.54
C TYR A 87 -10.89 28.21 2.92
N LEU A 88 -11.46 27.04 3.24
CA LEU A 88 -12.88 26.95 3.62
C LEU A 88 -13.18 27.76 4.87
N TRP A 89 -12.29 27.76 5.86
CA TRP A 89 -12.44 28.55 7.08
C TRP A 89 -12.62 30.03 6.79
N ASN A 90 -11.80 30.59 5.89
CA ASN A 90 -11.85 32.00 5.51
C ASN A 90 -13.13 32.34 4.71
N GLU A 91 -13.60 31.43 3.86
CA GLU A 91 -14.79 31.65 3.03
C GLU A 91 -16.10 31.52 3.83
N ILE A 92 -16.20 30.57 4.76
CA ILE A 92 -17.46 30.25 5.45
C ILE A 92 -17.52 30.79 6.89
N GLY A 93 -16.42 31.33 7.42
CA GLY A 93 -16.32 31.81 8.80
C GLY A 93 -16.26 30.66 9.82
N GLY A 94 -15.63 29.54 9.46
CA GLY A 94 -15.34 28.42 10.38
C GLY A 94 -16.27 27.20 10.33
N PHE A 95 -15.86 26.10 10.99
CA PHE A 95 -16.51 24.78 10.92
C PHE A 95 -17.56 24.56 12.02
N HIS A 96 -18.61 25.38 12.03
CA HIS A 96 -19.79 25.14 12.88
C HIS A 96 -20.82 24.25 12.16
N PHE A 97 -21.71 23.59 12.92
CA PHE A 97 -22.72 22.67 12.38
C PHE A 97 -23.50 23.25 11.18
N LEU A 98 -23.94 24.51 11.29
CA LEU A 98 -24.65 25.20 10.20
C LEU A 98 -23.78 25.41 8.96
N ASN A 99 -22.49 25.71 9.12
CA ASN A 99 -21.57 25.91 8.00
C ASN A 99 -21.20 24.59 7.32
N ILE A 100 -21.10 23.49 8.08
CA ILE A 100 -20.96 22.14 7.51
C ILE A 100 -22.20 21.79 6.68
N PHE A 101 -23.40 22.10 7.19
CA PHE A 101 -24.64 21.89 6.46
C PHE A 101 -24.72 22.73 5.17
N LYS A 102 -24.21 23.97 5.18
CA LYS A 102 -24.09 24.80 3.98
C LYS A 102 -23.20 24.15 2.91
N ILE A 103 -22.06 23.59 3.29
CA ILE A 103 -21.17 22.87 2.34
C ILE A 103 -21.91 21.70 1.70
N LEU A 104 -22.65 20.92 2.49
CA LEU A 104 -23.44 19.79 1.99
C LEU A 104 -24.54 20.26 1.01
N LEU A 105 -25.33 21.26 1.39
CA LEU A 105 -26.39 21.81 0.55
C LEU A 105 -25.84 22.41 -0.75
N PHE A 106 -24.66 23.03 -0.70
CA PHE A 106 -24.01 23.62 -1.87
C PHE A 106 -23.64 22.55 -2.92
N ASN A 107 -23.13 21.39 -2.48
CA ASN A 107 -22.84 20.26 -3.38
C ASN A 107 -24.12 19.69 -4.00
N ILE A 108 -25.19 19.53 -3.22
CA ILE A 108 -26.48 19.06 -3.73
C ILE A 108 -27.05 20.06 -4.75
N GLY A 109 -26.99 21.36 -4.46
CA GLY A 109 -27.41 22.42 -5.37
C GLY A 109 -26.61 22.44 -6.67
N TYR A 110 -25.32 22.14 -6.64
CA TYR A 110 -24.50 21.98 -7.85
C TYR A 110 -24.93 20.76 -8.68
N LEU A 111 -25.14 19.59 -8.06
CA LEU A 111 -25.54 18.37 -8.77
C LEU A 111 -26.91 18.50 -9.47
N ILE A 112 -27.83 19.27 -8.88
CA ILE A 112 -29.19 19.51 -9.44
C ILE A 112 -29.17 20.68 -10.46
N GLY A 113 -28.03 21.36 -10.63
CA GLY A 113 -27.88 22.47 -11.59
C GLY A 113 -28.40 23.82 -11.09
N PHE A 114 -28.73 23.94 -9.80
CA PHE A 114 -29.14 25.22 -9.17
C PHE A 114 -27.97 26.19 -8.97
N VAL A 115 -26.75 25.68 -8.76
CA VAL A 115 -25.54 26.49 -8.56
C VAL A 115 -24.70 26.50 -9.83
N LYS A 116 -24.44 27.69 -10.40
CA LYS A 116 -23.66 27.86 -11.63
C LYS A 116 -22.14 27.99 -11.41
N THR A 117 -21.71 28.29 -10.18
CA THR A 117 -20.30 28.52 -9.83
C THR A 117 -19.53 27.20 -9.76
N LYS A 118 -18.73 26.92 -10.77
CA LYS A 118 -18.00 25.63 -10.91
C LYS A 118 -16.86 25.46 -9.90
N TRP A 119 -16.13 26.54 -9.59
CA TRP A 119 -14.92 26.47 -8.77
C TRP A 119 -15.19 26.14 -7.30
N GLN A 120 -16.18 26.80 -6.69
CA GLN A 120 -16.56 26.53 -5.30
C GLN A 120 -17.10 25.10 -5.14
N ALA A 121 -17.86 24.61 -6.12
CA ALA A 121 -18.45 23.27 -6.04
C ALA A 121 -17.38 22.19 -6.19
N PHE A 122 -16.42 22.43 -7.08
CA PHE A 122 -15.23 21.59 -7.23
C PHE A 122 -14.42 21.52 -5.93
N ILE A 123 -14.17 22.65 -5.26
CA ILE A 123 -13.42 22.69 -3.99
C ILE A 123 -14.17 21.92 -2.89
N CYS A 124 -15.48 22.09 -2.76
CA CYS A 124 -16.26 21.38 -1.75
C CYS A 124 -16.36 19.87 -2.02
N LEU A 125 -16.48 19.45 -3.29
CA LEU A 125 -16.42 18.04 -3.67
C LEU A 125 -15.02 17.47 -3.39
N HIS A 126 -13.97 18.20 -3.75
CA HIS A 126 -12.58 17.81 -3.53
C HIS A 126 -12.27 17.62 -2.05
N HIS A 127 -12.80 18.47 -1.16
CA HIS A 127 -12.70 18.30 0.29
C HIS A 127 -13.20 16.93 0.77
N TYR A 128 -14.38 16.49 0.30
CA TYR A 128 -14.93 15.19 0.68
C TYR A 128 -14.11 14.02 0.15
N LEU A 129 -13.59 14.12 -1.09
CA LEU A 129 -12.73 13.11 -1.68
C LEU A 129 -11.41 12.98 -0.91
N VAL A 130 -10.74 14.09 -0.62
CA VAL A 130 -9.48 14.10 0.15
C VAL A 130 -9.69 13.52 1.55
N TYR A 131 -10.79 13.86 2.23
CA TYR A 131 -11.13 13.28 3.52
C TYR A 131 -11.30 11.76 3.46
N PHE A 132 -12.04 11.27 2.45
CA PHE A 132 -12.21 9.83 2.22
C PHE A 132 -10.86 9.14 1.93
N ASP A 133 -10.03 9.74 1.09
CA ASP A 133 -8.71 9.22 0.72
C ASP A 133 -7.79 9.12 1.95
N ILE A 134 -7.79 10.14 2.83
CA ILE A 134 -7.02 10.11 4.09
C ILE A 134 -7.45 8.91 4.96
N ILE A 135 -8.75 8.68 5.12
CA ILE A 135 -9.27 7.54 5.90
C ILE A 135 -8.87 6.21 5.26
N PHE A 136 -9.04 6.10 3.93
CA PHE A 136 -8.71 4.90 3.18
C PHE A 136 -7.22 4.55 3.28
N ILE A 137 -6.35 5.52 3.00
CA ILE A 137 -4.89 5.38 3.06
C ILE A 137 -4.46 5.07 4.50
N SER A 138 -5.01 5.75 5.51
CA SER A 138 -4.68 5.49 6.92
C SER A 138 -5.02 4.06 7.34
N LYS A 139 -6.20 3.56 6.95
CA LYS A 139 -6.59 2.16 7.23
C LYS A 139 -5.70 1.16 6.50
N LEU A 140 -5.39 1.42 5.23
CA LEU A 140 -4.51 0.57 4.43
C LEU A 140 -3.10 0.51 5.03
N PHE A 141 -2.53 1.68 5.37
CA PHE A 141 -1.23 1.80 6.02
C PHE A 141 -1.20 1.05 7.35
N TYR A 142 -2.19 1.26 8.21
CA TYR A 142 -2.30 0.58 9.50
C TYR A 142 -2.34 -0.94 9.34
N GLN A 143 -3.17 -1.47 8.44
CA GLN A 143 -3.30 -2.91 8.23
C GLN A 143 -2.01 -3.55 7.72
N ILE A 144 -1.31 -2.91 6.77
CA ILE A 144 -0.05 -3.44 6.24
C ILE A 144 1.07 -3.31 7.26
N MET A 145 1.11 -2.21 8.03
CA MET A 145 2.09 -2.03 9.09
C MET A 145 1.89 -3.09 10.18
N LYS A 146 0.65 -3.32 10.64
CA LYS A 146 0.32 -4.35 11.62
C LYS A 146 0.76 -5.74 11.14
N ARG A 147 0.48 -6.10 9.88
CA ARG A 147 0.92 -7.37 9.28
C ARG A 147 2.44 -7.49 9.20
N SER A 148 3.11 -6.42 8.78
CA SER A 148 4.57 -6.35 8.72
C SER A 148 5.22 -6.52 10.09
N LEU A 149 4.64 -5.92 11.14
CA LEU A 149 5.10 -6.09 12.53
C LEU A 149 4.85 -7.50 13.05
N ASN A 150 3.76 -8.14 12.63
CA ASN A 150 3.45 -9.53 12.97
C ASN A 150 4.27 -10.55 12.16
N GLY A 151 4.99 -10.13 11.11
CA GLY A 151 5.76 -11.01 10.24
C GLY A 151 4.88 -11.95 9.39
N GLN A 152 3.67 -11.51 9.06
CA GLN A 152 2.64 -12.28 8.34
C GLN A 152 2.30 -11.63 7.00
N THR A 153 1.99 -12.45 6.00
CA THR A 153 1.40 -12.03 4.72
C THR A 153 -0.12 -11.92 4.84
N TYR A 154 -0.77 -11.17 3.93
CA TYR A 154 -2.24 -11.11 3.84
C TYR A 154 -2.88 -12.51 3.77
N TYR A 155 -2.28 -13.40 2.96
CA TYR A 155 -2.79 -14.75 2.76
C TYR A 155 -2.76 -15.57 4.06
N GLU A 156 -1.69 -15.44 4.85
CA GLU A 156 -1.53 -16.16 6.12
C GLU A 156 -2.53 -15.68 7.17
N GLU A 157 -2.72 -14.36 7.32
CA GLU A 157 -3.72 -13.80 8.24
C GLU A 157 -5.12 -14.29 7.88
N LYS A 158 -5.50 -14.20 6.59
CA LYS A 158 -6.83 -14.60 6.13
C LYS A 158 -7.11 -16.09 6.30
N LYS A 159 -6.08 -16.94 6.19
CA LYS A 159 -6.20 -18.40 6.31
C LYS A 159 -5.85 -18.92 7.71
N MET A 160 -5.56 -18.04 8.67
CA MET A 160 -5.13 -18.41 10.02
C MET A 160 -3.93 -19.38 10.00
N ILE A 161 -2.99 -19.16 9.07
CA ILE A 161 -1.81 -19.99 8.92
C ILE A 161 -0.71 -19.43 9.83
N PHE A 162 -0.22 -20.25 10.74
CA PHE A 162 0.89 -19.91 11.62
C PHE A 162 2.18 -20.51 11.05
N ARG A 163 3.10 -19.65 10.61
CA ARG A 163 4.46 -19.98 10.17
C ARG A 163 5.48 -19.15 10.98
N ASN A 164 6.76 -19.47 10.89
CA ASN A 164 7.82 -18.71 11.56
C ASN A 164 7.76 -17.23 11.15
N LYS A 165 7.53 -16.32 12.08
CA LYS A 165 7.36 -14.90 11.77
C LYS A 165 8.59 -14.37 11.04
N GLN A 166 8.36 -13.65 9.94
CA GLN A 166 9.44 -12.84 9.37
C GLN A 166 9.80 -11.75 10.36
N THR A 167 11.09 -11.53 10.54
CA THR A 167 11.52 -10.44 11.40
C THR A 167 11.29 -9.12 10.68
N PHE A 168 10.85 -8.09 11.41
CA PHE A 168 10.67 -6.76 10.85
C PHE A 168 11.94 -6.23 10.15
N SER A 169 13.12 -6.65 10.65
CA SER A 169 14.44 -6.41 10.06
C SER A 169 14.59 -7.01 8.65
N GLN A 170 13.96 -8.13 8.34
CA GLN A 170 13.97 -8.70 6.97
C GLN A 170 13.18 -7.84 5.97
N ILE A 171 12.22 -7.03 6.44
CA ILE A 171 11.41 -6.14 5.59
C ILE A 171 12.11 -4.79 5.40
N PHE A 172 12.56 -4.17 6.49
CA PHE A 172 13.11 -2.80 6.47
C PHE A 172 14.65 -2.75 6.40
N GLY A 173 15.33 -3.87 6.58
CA GLY A 173 16.77 -3.92 6.78
C GLY A 173 17.16 -3.62 8.23
N SER A 174 18.44 -3.85 8.55
CA SER A 174 19.02 -3.49 9.85
C SER A 174 19.10 -1.98 10.07
N ASN A 175 19.15 -1.20 8.98
CA ASN A 175 19.30 0.24 9.01
C ASN A 175 17.94 0.97 9.15
N LYS A 176 17.68 1.49 10.36
CA LYS A 176 16.44 2.22 10.66
C LYS A 176 16.33 3.58 9.96
N TRP A 177 17.43 4.15 9.46
CA TRP A 177 17.43 5.43 8.73
C TRP A 177 16.69 5.36 7.39
N ILE A 178 16.44 4.16 6.87
CA ILE A 178 15.62 3.92 5.68
C ILE A 178 14.20 4.49 5.82
N LEU A 179 13.67 4.62 7.04
CA LEU A 179 12.35 5.22 7.27
C LEU A 179 12.30 6.72 6.94
N ILE A 180 13.44 7.39 7.01
CA ILE A 180 13.56 8.84 6.74
C ILE A 180 14.10 9.06 5.32
N PHE A 181 14.99 8.18 4.84
CA PHE A 181 15.64 8.28 3.55
C PHE A 181 15.42 6.99 2.72
N PRO A 182 14.35 6.93 1.90
CA PRO A 182 13.96 5.73 1.15
C PRO A 182 14.98 5.26 0.10
N LEU A 183 15.95 6.12 -0.26
CA LEU A 183 16.99 5.83 -1.25
C LEU A 183 18.26 5.20 -0.64
N ILE A 184 18.36 5.11 0.68
CA ILE A 184 19.47 4.41 1.32
C ILE A 184 19.37 2.92 0.98
N ARG A 185 20.38 2.38 0.29
CA ARG A 185 20.46 0.94 0.06
C ARG A 185 20.61 0.22 1.42
N PRO A 186 19.90 -0.92 1.60
CA PRO A 186 20.05 -1.75 2.78
C PRO A 186 21.45 -2.35 2.87
#